data_AF-A0A831LWB2-F1
#
_entry.id   AF-A0A831LWB2-F1
#
_cell.length_a   1.000
_cell.length_b   1.000
_cell.length_c   1.000
_cell.angle_alpha   90.00
_cell.angle_beta   90.00
_cell.angle_gamma   90.00
#
_symmetry.space_group_name_H-M   'P 1'
#
loop_
_entity.id
_entity.type
_entity.pdbx_description
1 polymer ?
#
loop_
_entity_poly.entity_id
_entity_poly.type
_entity_poly.pdbx_seq_one_letter_code
_entity_poly.pdbx_strand_id
1 'polypeptide(L)'
;MGFAPGWNWAAFFGGVVWTAYRKMWLWLAVQVAVVALTFFFIPFLGGLFHLGFVISADYLYYRQVQRKLGQLTEVSDEAVAAAGGGHMVAALVALFAPGILLLTFAFSMTGLLGGHAGEVQAAVNSDPQLAAIAKTPEGQATTLAFTMTSAAVYAWQEQGGDLRTIDTRSFLKDLNLPETALKDGWGTPLMVVPDTDGFIVLSAGPDGSFDSDDDIPIPFPAK
;
A
#
# COMPACT_ATOMS: atom_id res chain seq x y z
N MET A 1 10.07 29.88 -34.10
CA MET A 1 9.63 30.41 -32.80
C MET A 1 10.65 30.01 -31.75
N GLY A 2 10.94 30.87 -30.77
CA GLY A 2 11.82 30.52 -29.65
C GLY A 2 11.08 29.72 -28.56
N PHE A 3 11.82 29.02 -27.71
CA PHE A 3 11.27 28.35 -26.53
C PHE A 3 11.07 29.37 -25.39
N ALA A 4 9.94 29.27 -24.68
CA ALA A 4 9.69 30.02 -23.44
C ALA A 4 9.59 29.04 -22.27
N PRO A 5 10.47 29.14 -21.25
CA PRO A 5 10.40 28.27 -20.09
C PRO A 5 9.12 28.53 -19.28
N GLY A 6 8.50 27.46 -18.80
CA GLY A 6 7.31 27.50 -17.98
C GLY A 6 7.27 26.31 -17.02
N TRP A 7 6.37 26.38 -16.06
CA TRP A 7 6.15 25.27 -15.14
C TRP A 7 5.19 24.25 -15.75
N ASN A 8 5.61 22.98 -15.82
CA ASN A 8 4.80 21.91 -16.39
C ASN A 8 4.13 21.08 -15.28
N TRP A 9 2.92 21.47 -14.90
CA TRP A 9 2.10 20.74 -13.94
C TRP A 9 1.82 19.30 -14.35
N ALA A 10 1.64 19.04 -15.64
CA ALA A 10 1.33 17.71 -16.14
C ALA A 10 2.54 16.76 -16.04
N ALA A 11 3.77 17.24 -16.26
CA ALA A 11 4.99 16.48 -16.03
C ALA A 11 5.25 16.28 -14.53
N PHE A 12 4.91 17.26 -13.68
CA PHE A 12 5.06 17.16 -12.23
C PHE A 12 4.23 16.03 -11.63
N PHE A 13 2.93 15.99 -11.93
CA PHE A 13 2.03 14.97 -11.40
C PHE A 13 2.04 13.67 -12.22
N GLY A 14 2.26 13.77 -13.54
CA GLY A 14 2.22 12.63 -14.44
C GLY A 14 3.54 11.90 -14.63
N GLY A 15 4.69 12.52 -14.34
CA GLY A 15 6.02 11.91 -14.40
C GLY A 15 6.26 11.04 -15.65
N VAL A 16 6.51 9.75 -15.42
CA VAL A 16 6.70 8.73 -16.47
C VAL A 16 5.51 8.65 -17.43
N VAL A 17 4.29 8.80 -16.92
CA VAL A 17 3.07 8.69 -17.72
C VAL A 17 2.92 9.87 -18.67
N TRP A 18 3.24 11.07 -18.21
CA TRP A 18 3.27 12.26 -19.09
C TRP A 18 4.28 12.08 -20.23
N THR A 19 5.44 11.52 -19.91
CA THR A 19 6.52 11.26 -20.87
C THR A 19 6.13 10.22 -21.91
N ALA A 20 5.48 9.14 -21.49
CA ALA A 20 4.89 8.13 -22.37
C ALA A 20 3.78 8.73 -23.25
N TYR A 21 2.91 9.56 -22.66
CA TYR A 21 1.86 10.27 -23.39
C TYR A 21 2.41 11.16 -24.50
N ARG A 22 3.51 11.88 -24.24
CA ARG A 22 4.21 12.71 -25.24
C ARG A 22 5.12 11.92 -26.18
N LYS A 23 5.12 10.59 -26.11
CA LYS A 23 5.94 9.67 -26.93
C LYS A 23 7.43 9.98 -26.83
N MET A 24 7.91 10.37 -25.65
CA MET A 24 9.33 10.66 -25.41
C MET A 24 10.05 9.40 -24.90
N TRP A 25 10.09 8.33 -25.71
CA TRP A 25 10.49 6.99 -25.27
C TRP A 25 11.90 6.91 -24.68
N LEU A 26 12.85 7.67 -25.21
CA LEU A 26 14.19 7.76 -24.64
C LEU A 26 14.15 8.31 -23.22
N TRP A 27 13.45 9.42 -23.01
CA TRP A 27 13.31 10.05 -21.70
C TRP A 27 12.43 9.24 -20.74
N LEU A 28 11.50 8.44 -21.28
CA LEU A 28 10.76 7.45 -20.50
C LEU A 28 11.72 6.38 -19.95
N ALA A 29 12.57 5.82 -20.81
CA ALA A 29 13.56 4.82 -20.38
C ALA A 29 14.53 5.40 -19.34
N VAL A 30 14.99 6.64 -19.52
CA VAL A 30 15.83 7.34 -18.54
C VAL A 30 15.10 7.50 -17.20
N GLN A 31 13.85 7.97 -17.20
CA GLN A 31 13.07 8.10 -15.96
C GLN A 31 12.84 6.75 -15.27
N VAL A 32 12.48 5.71 -16.01
CA VAL A 32 12.30 4.36 -15.45
C VAL A 32 13.59 3.85 -14.82
N ALA A 33 14.73 4.04 -15.49
CA ALA A 33 16.04 3.66 -14.96
C ALA A 33 16.38 4.45 -13.69
N VAL A 34 16.12 5.77 -13.65
CA VAL A 34 16.36 6.58 -12.46
C VAL A 34 15.42 6.18 -11.32
N VAL A 35 14.13 5.99 -11.59
CA VAL A 35 13.16 5.54 -10.57
C VAL A 35 13.61 4.22 -9.97
N ALA A 36 13.99 3.24 -10.80
CA ALA A 36 14.54 1.97 -10.32
C ALA A 36 15.79 2.19 -9.46
N LEU A 37 16.77 2.95 -9.93
CA LEU A 37 18.00 3.23 -9.18
C LEU A 37 17.70 3.92 -7.83
N THR A 38 16.75 4.85 -7.80
CA THR A 38 16.43 5.62 -6.58
C THR A 38 15.64 4.80 -5.57
N PHE A 39 14.76 3.90 -6.03
CA PHE A 39 14.04 2.98 -5.16
C PHE A 39 14.98 1.99 -4.46
N PHE A 40 16.03 1.54 -5.15
CA PHE A 40 16.92 0.50 -4.61
C PHE A 40 18.16 1.03 -3.89
N PHE A 41 18.65 2.25 -4.21
CA PHE A 41 19.97 2.69 -3.73
C PHE A 41 19.98 4.04 -3.02
N ILE A 42 19.25 5.07 -3.50
CA ILE A 42 19.38 6.44 -2.97
C ILE A 42 18.04 7.21 -3.10
N PRO A 43 17.15 7.20 -2.07
CA PRO A 43 15.82 7.78 -2.17
C PRO A 43 15.80 9.31 -2.38
N PHE A 44 16.77 10.05 -1.82
CA PHE A 44 16.84 11.52 -1.97
C PHE A 44 17.20 11.99 -3.39
N LEU A 45 17.94 11.18 -4.14
CA LEU A 45 18.38 11.54 -5.50
C LEU A 45 17.18 11.59 -6.47
N GLY A 46 16.15 10.78 -6.21
CA GLY A 46 14.95 10.71 -7.03
C GLY A 46 14.13 11.99 -7.00
N GLY A 47 14.01 12.62 -5.83
CA GLY A 47 13.30 13.91 -5.70
C GLY A 47 13.98 15.04 -6.48
N LEU A 48 15.31 15.14 -6.39
CA LEU A 48 16.08 16.14 -7.13
C LEU A 48 16.02 15.91 -8.65
N PHE A 49 16.15 14.65 -9.08
CA PHE A 49 16.01 14.31 -10.49
C PHE A 49 14.60 14.64 -11.01
N HIS A 50 13.55 14.29 -10.26
CA HIS A 50 12.17 14.60 -10.64
C HIS A 50 11.96 16.11 -10.80
N LEU A 51 12.43 16.92 -9.84
CA LEU A 51 12.36 18.38 -9.96
C LEU A 51 13.12 18.90 -11.20
N GLY A 52 14.35 18.42 -11.42
CA GLY A 52 15.13 18.77 -12.60
C GLY A 52 14.43 18.37 -13.91
N PHE A 53 13.80 17.19 -13.93
CA PHE A 53 13.01 16.72 -15.06
C PHE A 53 11.79 17.61 -15.29
N VAL A 54 11.02 17.94 -14.26
CA VAL A 54 9.82 18.80 -14.36
C VAL A 54 10.14 20.17 -14.95
N ILE A 55 11.23 20.80 -14.49
CA ILE A 55 11.69 22.10 -14.99
C ILE A 55 12.13 22.00 -16.47
N SER A 56 12.73 20.87 -16.85
CA SER A 56 13.25 20.67 -18.22
C SER A 56 12.25 20.01 -19.18
N ALA A 57 11.12 19.49 -18.69
CA ALA A 57 10.23 18.61 -19.45
C ALA A 57 9.69 19.30 -20.72
N ASP A 58 9.24 20.54 -20.59
CA ASP A 58 8.74 21.33 -21.73
C ASP A 58 9.84 21.60 -22.75
N TYR A 59 11.07 21.87 -22.30
CA TYR A 59 12.21 22.07 -23.19
C TYR A 59 12.57 20.78 -23.95
N LEU A 60 12.62 19.65 -23.24
CA LEU A 60 12.91 18.35 -23.83
C LEU A 60 11.87 17.97 -24.88
N TYR A 61 10.60 18.21 -24.55
CA TYR A 61 9.49 17.97 -25.47
C TYR A 61 9.54 18.92 -26.67
N TYR A 62 9.75 20.23 -26.45
CA TYR A 62 9.92 21.22 -27.51
C TYR A 62 11.04 20.81 -28.48
N ARG A 63 12.22 20.44 -27.95
CA ARG A 63 13.36 20.01 -28.76
C ARG A 63 13.03 18.76 -29.59
N GLN A 64 12.32 17.79 -29.00
CA GLN A 64 11.88 16.60 -29.72
C GLN A 64 10.91 16.94 -30.85
N VAL A 65 9.91 17.80 -30.60
CA VAL A 65 8.93 18.22 -31.61
C VAL A 65 9.62 18.99 -32.73
N GLN A 66 10.49 19.95 -32.41
CA GLN A 66 11.28 20.68 -33.41
C GLN A 66 12.08 19.75 -34.32
N ARG A 67 12.75 18.74 -33.73
CA ARG A 67 13.50 17.74 -34.50
C ARG A 67 12.60 16.96 -35.46
N LYS A 68 11.41 16.54 -35.01
CA LYS A 68 10.47 15.79 -35.84
C LYS A 68 9.86 16.65 -36.95
N LEU A 69 9.50 17.89 -36.63
CA LEU A 69 8.96 18.83 -37.62
C LEU A 69 9.98 19.13 -38.72
N GLY A 70 11.26 19.29 -38.38
CA GLY A 70 12.33 19.48 -39.36
C GLY A 70 12.61 18.25 -40.24
N GLN A 71 12.05 17.08 -39.92
CA GLN A 71 12.14 15.87 -40.72
C GLN A 71 10.94 15.68 -41.67
N LEU A 72 9.90 16.52 -41.56
CA LEU A 72 8.74 16.44 -42.43
C LEU A 72 9.08 16.98 -43.82
N THR A 73 8.76 16.20 -44.85
CA THR A 73 8.87 16.61 -46.26
C THR A 73 7.66 17.43 -46.72
N GLU A 74 6.51 17.26 -46.05
CA GLU A 74 5.27 17.97 -46.31
C GLU A 74 4.65 18.41 -44.99
N VAL A 75 4.18 19.66 -44.93
CA VAL A 75 3.56 20.24 -43.75
C VAL A 75 2.05 20.17 -43.90
N SER A 76 1.45 19.13 -43.32
CA SER A 76 0.01 18.99 -43.16
C SER A 76 -0.36 18.98 -41.67
N ASP A 77 -1.60 19.36 -41.35
CA ASP A 77 -2.11 19.34 -39.97
C ASP A 77 -2.00 17.94 -39.36
N GLU A 78 -2.22 16.91 -40.17
CA GLU A 78 -2.09 15.50 -39.79
C GLU A 78 -0.64 15.12 -39.48
N ALA A 79 0.32 15.56 -40.30
CA ALA A 79 1.74 15.31 -40.07
C ALA A 79 2.25 16.02 -38.79
N VAL A 80 1.77 17.25 -38.56
CA VAL A 80 2.09 18.02 -37.34
C VAL A 80 1.47 17.35 -36.10
N ALA A 81 0.22 16.91 -36.18
CA ALA A 81 -0.46 16.17 -35.13
C ALA A 81 0.20 14.80 -34.88
N ALA A 82 0.72 14.11 -35.88
CA ALA A 82 1.47 12.87 -35.67
C ALA A 82 2.82 13.10 -34.98
N ALA A 83 3.50 14.20 -35.32
CA ALA A 83 4.81 14.54 -34.78
C ALA A 83 4.76 14.96 -33.29
N GLY A 84 3.76 15.77 -32.91
CA GLY A 84 3.57 16.31 -31.55
C GLY A 84 2.35 15.76 -30.79
N GLY A 85 1.54 14.91 -31.38
CA GLY A 85 0.31 14.42 -30.75
C GLY A 85 0.59 13.43 -29.64
N GLY A 86 -0.30 13.47 -28.63
CA GLY A 86 -0.30 12.53 -27.53
C GLY A 86 -0.62 11.09 -27.96
N HIS A 87 -0.35 10.14 -27.07
CA HIS A 87 -0.73 8.74 -27.23
C HIS A 87 -1.95 8.42 -26.36
N MET A 88 -3.12 8.21 -26.97
CA MET A 88 -4.38 7.99 -26.24
C MET A 88 -4.28 6.83 -25.24
N VAL A 89 -3.63 5.73 -25.61
CA VAL A 89 -3.41 4.58 -24.71
C VAL A 89 -2.65 4.99 -23.45
N ALA A 90 -1.63 5.85 -23.55
CA ALA A 90 -0.89 6.30 -22.38
C ALA A 90 -1.76 7.19 -21.47
N ALA A 91 -2.68 7.97 -22.03
CA ALA A 91 -3.66 8.73 -21.26
C ALA A 91 -4.67 7.82 -20.53
N LEU A 92 -5.15 6.76 -21.20
CA LEU A 92 -6.02 5.76 -20.58
C LEU A 92 -5.29 5.00 -19.46
N VAL A 93 -4.03 4.62 -19.67
CA VAL A 93 -3.20 4.02 -18.61
C VAL A 93 -3.03 4.99 -17.44
N ALA A 94 -2.77 6.27 -17.69
CA ALA A 94 -2.69 7.30 -16.63
C ALA A 94 -3.96 7.35 -15.78
N LEU A 95 -5.11 7.30 -16.45
CA LEU A 95 -6.41 7.46 -15.83
C LEU A 95 -6.81 6.21 -15.03
N PHE A 96 -6.62 5.02 -15.60
CA PHE A 96 -7.13 3.78 -15.02
C PHE A 96 -6.13 3.01 -14.17
N ALA A 97 -4.82 3.08 -14.44
CA ALA A 97 -3.84 2.28 -13.71
C ALA A 97 -3.84 2.55 -12.19
N PRO A 98 -3.92 3.80 -11.69
CA PRO A 98 -4.03 4.04 -10.25
C PRO A 98 -5.29 3.42 -9.64
N GLY A 99 -6.43 3.53 -10.34
CA GLY A 99 -7.68 2.92 -9.91
C GLY A 99 -7.61 1.39 -9.87
N ILE A 100 -7.03 0.77 -10.89
CA ILE A 100 -6.81 -0.69 -10.94
C ILE A 100 -5.89 -1.11 -9.80
N LEU A 101 -4.77 -0.42 -9.57
CA LEU A 101 -3.84 -0.73 -8.49
C LEU A 101 -4.51 -0.63 -7.11
N LEU A 102 -5.29 0.43 -6.87
CA LEU A 102 -6.06 0.58 -5.63
C LEU A 102 -7.11 -0.53 -5.46
N LEU A 103 -7.81 -0.91 -6.53
CA LEU A 103 -8.77 -2.00 -6.50
C LEU A 103 -8.10 -3.35 -6.22
N THR A 104 -6.96 -3.63 -6.86
CA THR A 104 -6.20 -4.86 -6.59
C THR A 104 -5.68 -4.88 -5.17
N PHE A 105 -5.17 -3.76 -4.66
CA PHE A 105 -4.72 -3.65 -3.27
C PHE A 105 -5.88 -3.86 -2.30
N ALA A 106 -7.01 -3.18 -2.49
CA ALA A 106 -8.21 -3.35 -1.67
C ALA A 106 -8.76 -4.78 -1.71
N PHE A 107 -8.73 -5.43 -2.88
CA PHE A 107 -9.14 -6.82 -3.04
C PHE A 107 -8.19 -7.77 -2.28
N SER A 108 -6.87 -7.59 -2.42
CA SER A 108 -5.87 -8.36 -1.68
C SER A 108 -6.01 -8.17 -0.17
N MET A 109 -6.24 -6.94 0.30
CA MET A 109 -6.47 -6.64 1.71
C MET A 109 -7.76 -7.28 2.24
N THR A 110 -8.84 -7.27 1.44
CA THR A 110 -10.09 -7.96 1.79
C THR A 110 -9.89 -9.46 1.89
N GLY A 111 -9.13 -10.06 0.97
CA GLY A 111 -8.79 -11.48 1.01
C GLY A 111 -7.98 -11.86 2.25
N LEU A 112 -6.95 -11.07 2.57
CA LEU A 112 -6.11 -11.26 3.75
C LEU A 112 -6.93 -11.17 5.05
N LEU A 113 -7.68 -10.07 5.22
CA LEU A 113 -8.50 -9.87 6.42
C LEU A 113 -9.66 -10.87 6.50
N GLY A 114 -10.24 -11.26 5.37
CA GLY A 114 -11.31 -12.24 5.30
C GLY A 114 -10.87 -13.64 5.73
N GLY A 115 -9.63 -14.04 5.40
CA GLY A 115 -9.04 -15.29 5.89
C GLY A 115 -8.98 -15.34 7.42
N HIS A 116 -8.38 -14.31 8.03
CA HIS A 116 -8.28 -14.20 9.49
C HIS A 116 -9.64 -14.04 10.18
N ALA A 117 -10.57 -13.29 9.59
CA ALA A 117 -11.93 -13.18 10.10
C ALA A 117 -12.63 -14.54 10.11
N GLY A 118 -12.37 -15.39 9.10
CA GLY A 118 -12.88 -16.76 9.05
C GLY A 118 -12.34 -17.64 10.19
N GLU A 119 -11.05 -17.53 10.51
CA GLU A 119 -10.42 -18.24 11.63
C GLU A 119 -11.01 -17.80 12.99
N VAL A 120 -11.13 -16.48 13.21
CA VAL A 120 -11.75 -15.94 14.43
C VAL A 120 -13.21 -16.38 14.52
N GLN A 121 -13.97 -16.30 13.44
CA GLN A 121 -15.37 -16.71 13.43
C GLN A 121 -15.51 -18.22 13.69
N ALA A 122 -14.59 -19.05 13.20
CA ALA A 122 -14.57 -20.47 13.49
C ALA A 122 -14.31 -20.73 14.98
N ALA A 123 -13.35 -20.03 15.59
CA ALA A 123 -13.09 -20.10 17.04
C ALA A 123 -14.31 -19.64 17.86
N VAL A 124 -14.89 -18.48 17.53
CA VAL A 124 -16.12 -17.95 18.16
C VAL A 124 -17.28 -18.95 18.05
N ASN A 125 -17.46 -19.60 16.92
CA ASN A 125 -18.54 -20.57 16.72
C ASN A 125 -18.30 -21.90 17.46
N SER A 126 -17.05 -22.25 17.77
CA SER A 126 -16.70 -23.47 18.49
C SER A 126 -16.97 -23.37 20.00
N ASP A 127 -17.06 -22.16 20.54
CA ASP A 127 -17.32 -21.89 21.95
C ASP A 127 -18.67 -21.16 22.16
N PRO A 128 -19.67 -21.80 22.80
CA PRO A 128 -20.97 -21.18 23.06
C PRO A 128 -20.93 -19.87 23.87
N GLN A 129 -19.96 -19.71 24.78
CA GLN A 129 -19.81 -18.49 25.57
C GLN A 129 -19.28 -17.35 24.70
N LEU A 130 -18.26 -17.62 23.88
CA LEU A 130 -17.76 -16.64 22.92
C LEU A 130 -18.81 -16.26 21.88
N ALA A 131 -19.58 -17.23 21.39
CA ALA A 131 -20.70 -16.98 20.49
C ALA A 131 -21.80 -16.10 21.11
N ALA A 132 -21.99 -16.14 22.43
CA ALA A 132 -22.90 -15.26 23.14
C ALA A 132 -22.32 -13.84 23.25
N ILE A 133 -21.04 -13.72 23.62
CA ILE A 133 -20.32 -12.44 23.75
C ILE A 133 -20.23 -11.72 22.40
N ALA A 134 -19.91 -12.43 21.31
CA ALA A 134 -19.77 -11.87 19.97
C ALA A 134 -21.05 -11.22 19.40
N LYS A 135 -22.21 -11.41 20.06
CA LYS A 135 -23.47 -10.74 19.71
C LYS A 135 -23.59 -9.34 20.32
N THR A 136 -22.78 -9.00 21.33
CA THR A 136 -22.76 -7.65 21.90
C THR A 136 -21.90 -6.71 21.05
N PRO A 137 -22.12 -5.38 21.11
CA PRO A 137 -21.26 -4.41 20.42
C PRO A 137 -19.78 -4.54 20.81
N GLU A 138 -19.50 -4.79 22.09
CA GLU A 138 -18.14 -4.99 22.61
C GLU A 138 -17.55 -6.28 22.04
N GLY A 139 -18.29 -7.39 22.04
CA GLY A 139 -17.80 -8.64 21.45
C GLY A 139 -17.55 -8.55 19.94
N GLN A 140 -18.35 -7.77 19.20
CA GLN A 140 -18.09 -7.49 17.78
C GLN A 140 -16.81 -6.67 17.58
N ALA A 141 -16.60 -5.66 18.41
CA ALA A 141 -15.37 -4.87 18.39
C ALA A 141 -14.13 -5.72 18.76
N THR A 142 -14.25 -6.59 19.77
CA THR A 142 -13.20 -7.56 20.15
C THR A 142 -12.90 -8.54 19.02
N THR A 143 -13.93 -9.05 18.32
CA THR A 143 -13.76 -9.94 17.15
C THR A 143 -12.98 -9.26 16.02
N LEU A 144 -13.27 -7.99 15.75
CA LEU A 144 -12.51 -7.19 14.79
C LEU A 144 -11.07 -6.97 15.26
N ALA A 145 -10.87 -6.69 16.55
CA ALA A 145 -9.56 -6.50 17.14
C ALA A 145 -8.70 -7.77 17.07
N PHE A 146 -9.28 -8.96 17.30
CA PHE A 146 -8.61 -10.24 17.09
C PHE A 146 -8.19 -10.44 15.64
N THR A 147 -9.07 -10.15 14.69
CA THR A 147 -8.78 -10.26 13.26
C THR A 147 -7.63 -9.35 12.83
N MET A 148 -7.62 -8.10 13.31
CA MET A 148 -6.54 -7.15 13.03
C MET A 148 -5.23 -7.55 13.69
N THR A 149 -5.28 -8.06 14.92
CA THR A 149 -4.11 -8.48 15.68
C THR A 149 -3.45 -9.70 15.04
N SER A 150 -4.21 -10.73 14.68
CA SER A 150 -3.64 -11.92 14.01
C SER A 150 -3.00 -11.56 12.67
N ALA A 151 -3.68 -10.74 11.85
CA ALA A 151 -3.09 -10.23 10.60
C ALA A 151 -1.77 -9.47 10.83
N ALA A 152 -1.68 -8.67 11.89
CA ALA A 152 -0.47 -7.95 12.26
C ALA A 152 0.66 -8.90 12.72
N VAL A 153 0.34 -9.91 13.53
CA VAL A 153 1.30 -10.93 13.98
C VAL A 153 1.86 -11.70 12.79
N TYR A 154 1.02 -12.11 11.83
CA TYR A 154 1.50 -12.77 10.62
C TYR A 154 2.35 -11.86 9.74
N ALA A 155 2.01 -10.57 9.62
CA ALA A 155 2.84 -9.62 8.88
C ALA A 155 4.22 -9.43 9.54
N TRP A 156 4.27 -9.44 10.87
CA TRP A 156 5.52 -9.42 11.65
C TRP A 156 6.33 -10.71 11.47
N GLN A 157 5.68 -11.88 11.48
CA GLN A 157 6.33 -13.17 11.21
C GLN A 157 7.00 -13.20 9.82
N GLU A 158 6.33 -12.68 8.78
CA GLU A 158 6.90 -12.58 7.42
C GLU A 158 8.11 -11.63 7.35
N GLN A 159 8.25 -10.70 8.29
CA GLN A 159 9.42 -9.82 8.43
C GLN A 159 10.56 -10.47 9.23
N GLY A 160 10.41 -11.74 9.63
CA GLY A 160 11.40 -12.50 10.39
C GLY A 160 11.13 -12.58 11.89
N GLY A 161 9.95 -12.18 12.35
CA GLY A 161 9.53 -12.35 13.74
C GLY A 161 9.43 -13.83 14.16
N ASP A 162 9.90 -14.15 15.37
CA ASP A 162 9.81 -15.52 15.93
C ASP A 162 8.64 -15.65 16.91
N LEU A 163 7.59 -16.35 16.45
CA LEU A 163 6.38 -16.62 17.24
C LEU A 163 6.66 -17.29 18.59
N ARG A 164 7.76 -18.03 18.75
CA ARG A 164 8.12 -18.68 20.02
C ARG A 164 8.52 -17.71 21.12
N THR A 165 8.90 -16.50 20.72
CA THR A 165 9.39 -15.43 21.59
C THR A 165 8.48 -14.21 21.56
N ILE A 166 7.30 -14.34 20.95
CA ILE A 166 6.41 -13.20 20.77
C ILE A 166 5.95 -12.65 22.12
N ASP A 167 6.02 -11.34 22.23
CA ASP A 167 5.45 -10.55 23.31
C ASP A 167 4.74 -9.35 22.68
N THR A 168 3.57 -9.01 23.21
CA THR A 168 2.75 -7.88 22.77
C THR A 168 3.57 -6.61 22.60
N ARG A 169 4.41 -6.26 23.58
CA ARG A 169 5.17 -4.99 23.54
C ARG A 169 6.26 -5.03 22.48
N SER A 170 7.00 -6.12 22.38
CA SER A 170 8.09 -6.28 21.42
C SER A 170 7.57 -6.27 19.99
N PHE A 171 6.48 -7.00 19.69
CA PHE A 171 5.93 -7.00 18.33
C PHE A 171 5.32 -5.64 17.95
N LEU A 172 4.61 -4.96 18.87
CA LEU A 172 4.07 -3.62 18.60
C LEU A 172 5.21 -2.62 18.33
N LYS A 173 6.30 -2.72 19.08
CA LYS A 173 7.50 -1.91 18.86
C LYS A 173 8.13 -2.18 17.50
N ASP A 174 8.26 -3.44 17.10
CA ASP A 174 8.81 -3.83 15.79
C ASP A 174 7.97 -3.30 14.63
N LEU A 175 6.64 -3.27 14.80
CA LEU A 175 5.71 -2.69 13.82
C LEU A 175 5.55 -1.17 13.93
N ASN A 176 6.25 -0.51 14.87
CA ASN A 176 6.12 0.92 15.17
C ASN A 176 4.66 1.34 15.45
N LEU A 177 3.92 0.50 16.17
CA LEU A 177 2.55 0.74 16.61
C LEU A 177 2.53 1.22 18.08
N PRO A 178 1.63 2.15 18.45
CA PRO A 178 1.46 2.51 19.84
C PRO A 178 0.86 1.35 20.65
N GLU A 179 1.15 1.26 21.95
CA GLU A 179 0.55 0.23 22.85
C GLU A 179 -0.99 0.31 22.88
N THR A 180 -1.56 1.45 22.52
CA THR A 180 -3.01 1.64 22.42
C THR A 180 -3.61 1.20 21.08
N ALA A 181 -2.82 0.69 20.14
CA ALA A 181 -3.27 0.33 18.80
C ALA A 181 -4.23 -0.86 18.79
N LEU A 182 -4.06 -1.79 19.73
CA LEU A 182 -4.80 -3.04 19.79
C LEU A 182 -5.55 -3.12 21.11
N LYS A 183 -6.82 -2.76 21.08
CA LYS A 183 -7.74 -2.83 22.22
C LYS A 183 -8.93 -3.69 21.87
N ASP A 184 -9.44 -4.42 22.84
CA ASP A 184 -10.72 -5.10 22.74
C ASP A 184 -11.89 -4.11 22.76
N GLY A 185 -13.11 -4.62 22.67
CA GLY A 185 -14.34 -3.83 22.74
C GLY A 185 -14.61 -3.16 24.09
N TRP A 186 -13.90 -3.55 25.14
CA TRP A 186 -13.98 -2.97 26.48
C TRP A 186 -12.88 -1.92 26.73
N GLY A 187 -11.97 -1.73 25.77
CA GLY A 187 -10.90 -0.74 25.82
C GLY A 187 -9.61 -1.22 26.48
N THR A 188 -9.53 -2.50 26.83
CA THR A 188 -8.35 -3.14 27.40
C THR A 188 -7.40 -3.57 26.27
N PRO A 189 -6.07 -3.35 26.40
CA PRO A 189 -5.12 -3.80 25.39
C PRO A 189 -5.20 -5.32 25.20
N LEU A 190 -5.13 -5.80 23.96
CA LEU A 190 -5.01 -7.24 23.69
C LEU A 190 -3.61 -7.75 24.04
N MET A 191 -3.51 -9.00 24.49
CA MET A 191 -2.23 -9.67 24.72
C MET A 191 -2.00 -10.75 23.65
N VAL A 192 -0.77 -10.84 23.15
CA VAL A 192 -0.32 -11.90 22.26
C VAL A 192 0.70 -12.74 22.99
N VAL A 193 0.45 -14.05 23.08
CA VAL A 193 1.32 -15.01 23.77
C VAL A 193 1.70 -16.16 22.84
N PRO A 194 2.92 -16.73 22.98
CA PRO A 194 3.33 -17.89 22.21
C PRO A 194 2.49 -19.12 22.59
N ASP A 195 2.22 -19.97 21.60
CA ASP A 195 1.62 -21.29 21.79
C ASP A 195 2.43 -22.37 21.07
N THR A 196 2.22 -23.64 21.42
CA THR A 196 2.98 -24.78 20.89
C THR A 196 2.89 -24.88 19.37
N ASP A 197 1.69 -24.63 18.82
CA ASP A 197 1.38 -24.74 17.40
C ASP A 197 1.18 -23.37 16.72
N GLY A 198 1.53 -22.26 17.40
CA GLY A 198 1.33 -20.91 16.88
C GLY A 198 1.37 -19.83 17.96
N PHE A 199 0.28 -19.08 18.08
CA PHE A 199 0.12 -18.03 19.08
C PHE A 199 -1.34 -17.89 19.52
N ILE A 200 -1.57 -17.29 20.68
CA ILE A 200 -2.90 -16.96 21.18
C ILE A 200 -3.02 -15.44 21.27
N VAL A 201 -4.14 -14.91 20.81
CA VAL A 201 -4.54 -13.53 21.12
C VAL A 201 -5.57 -13.58 22.23
N LEU A 202 -5.29 -12.86 23.32
CA LEU A 202 -6.09 -12.83 24.54
C LEU A 202 -6.74 -11.45 24.72
N SER A 203 -8.03 -11.45 24.99
CA SER A 203 -8.79 -10.30 25.48
C SER A 203 -9.10 -10.54 26.95
N ALA A 204 -8.92 -9.53 27.80
CA ALA A 204 -9.28 -9.62 29.23
C ALA A 204 -10.79 -9.72 29.46
N GLY A 205 -11.60 -9.35 28.46
CA GLY A 205 -13.04 -9.50 28.55
C GLY A 205 -13.70 -8.37 29.35
N PRO A 206 -14.95 -8.57 29.82
CA PRO A 206 -15.73 -7.53 30.48
C PRO A 206 -15.14 -6.96 31.77
N ASP A 207 -14.36 -7.73 32.53
CA ASP A 207 -13.76 -7.30 33.79
C ASP A 207 -12.45 -6.49 33.60
N GLY A 208 -11.89 -6.50 32.39
CA GLY A 208 -10.68 -5.78 32.01
C GLY A 208 -9.41 -6.29 32.72
N SER A 209 -9.44 -7.48 33.32
CA SER A 209 -8.32 -8.07 34.06
C SER A 209 -7.93 -9.42 33.49
N PHE A 210 -6.66 -9.55 33.06
CA PHE A 210 -6.13 -10.84 32.64
C PHE A 210 -6.00 -11.82 33.81
N ASP A 211 -5.92 -13.11 33.49
CA ASP A 211 -5.90 -14.24 34.42
C ASP A 211 -7.21 -14.41 35.21
N SER A 212 -8.34 -14.08 34.57
CA SER A 212 -9.69 -14.23 35.11
C SER A 212 -10.50 -15.27 34.32
N ASP A 213 -11.68 -15.63 34.84
CA ASP A 213 -12.62 -16.52 34.12
C ASP A 213 -13.27 -15.82 32.90
N ASP A 214 -13.09 -14.50 32.75
CA ASP A 214 -13.62 -13.68 31.65
C ASP A 214 -12.64 -13.56 30.47
N ASP A 215 -11.44 -14.13 30.59
CA ASP A 215 -10.43 -14.15 29.54
C ASP A 215 -10.95 -14.88 28.28
N ILE A 216 -10.75 -14.25 27.13
CA ILE A 216 -11.17 -14.78 25.82
C ILE A 216 -9.92 -15.12 24.99
N PRO A 217 -9.44 -16.38 25.00
CA PRO A 217 -8.32 -16.81 24.18
C PRO A 217 -8.78 -17.24 22.78
N ILE A 218 -8.16 -16.68 21.73
CA ILE A 218 -8.32 -17.17 20.35
C ILE A 218 -6.97 -17.70 19.85
N PRO A 219 -6.83 -19.03 19.64
CA PRO A 219 -5.62 -19.62 19.10
C PRO A 219 -5.53 -19.40 17.58
N PHE A 220 -4.31 -19.16 17.10
CA PHE A 220 -3.97 -19.03 15.69
C PHE A 220 -2.77 -19.93 15.37
N PRO A 221 -2.82 -20.68 14.25
CA PRO A 221 -1.73 -21.57 13.87
C PRO A 221 -0.50 -20.78 13.39
N ALA A 222 0.70 -21.34 13.55
CA ALA A 222 1.87 -20.85 12.83
C ALA A 222 1.69 -21.02 11.30
N LYS A 223 2.19 -20.07 10.53
CA LYS A 223 2.34 -20.22 9.07
C LYS A 223 3.38 -21.26 8.70
#